data_AF-A0A1C3P9A7-F1
#
_entry.id   AF-A0A1C3P9A7-F1
#
_cell.length_a   1.000
_cell.length_b   1.000
_cell.length_c   1.000
_cell.angle_alpha   90.00
_cell.angle_beta   90.00
_cell.angle_gamma   90.00
#
_symmetry.space_group_name_H-M   'P 1'
#
loop_
_entity.id
_entity.type
_entity.pdbx_description
1 polymer ?
#
loop_
_entity_poly.entity_id
_entity_poly.type
_entity_poly.pdbx_seq_one_letter_code
_entity_poly.pdbx_strand_id
1 'polypeptide(L)'
;MDGDEGCLSLPGLSFELKRPERVLAVGQNVHGDPITIEGNGLMSRCVQHETDHLDGVLFIDRLDQVTKKAAMKAIREAEWAGQALPAVKVSPHPLFGRAR
;
A
#
# COMPACT_ATOMS: atom_id res chain seq x y z
N MET A 1 -8.21 -12.44 8.88
CA MET A 1 -8.84 -11.35 9.65
C MET A 1 -9.71 -10.48 8.77
N ASP A 2 -10.82 -10.05 9.35
CA ASP A 2 -11.58 -8.87 8.95
C ASP A 2 -11.03 -7.65 9.70
N GLY A 3 -11.43 -6.44 9.30
CA GLY A 3 -11.02 -5.20 9.96
C GLY A 3 -10.62 -4.08 9.00
N ASP A 4 -10.56 -2.88 9.56
CA ASP A 4 -10.32 -1.64 8.83
C ASP A 4 -8.89 -1.55 8.28
N GLU A 5 -8.78 -1.14 7.02
CA GLU A 5 -7.52 -0.84 6.34
C GLU A 5 -7.61 0.57 5.73
N GLY A 6 -6.55 1.36 5.92
CA GLY A 6 -6.37 2.67 5.32
C GLY A 6 -5.01 2.74 4.64
N CYS A 7 -4.78 3.81 3.87
CA CYS A 7 -3.53 4.03 3.15
C CYS A 7 -3.13 5.50 3.26
N LEU A 8 -1.83 5.77 3.45
CA LEU A 8 -1.32 7.15 3.42
C LEU A 8 -1.45 7.80 2.03
N SER A 9 -1.55 7.00 0.97
CA SER A 9 -1.85 7.49 -0.39
C SER A 9 -3.32 7.93 -0.55
N LEU A 10 -4.21 7.56 0.38
CA LEU A 10 -5.62 7.94 0.42
C LEU A 10 -5.96 8.53 1.80
N PRO A 11 -5.44 9.72 2.14
CA PRO A 11 -5.52 10.26 3.50
C PRO A 11 -6.96 10.38 4.01
N GLY A 12 -7.17 9.95 5.26
CA GLY A 12 -8.47 10.04 5.94
C GLY A 12 -9.48 8.96 5.56
N LEU A 13 -9.14 8.04 4.64
CA LEU A 13 -10.00 6.96 4.22
C LEU A 13 -9.59 5.63 4.86
N SER A 14 -10.57 4.91 5.39
CA SER A 14 -10.43 3.58 5.97
C SER A 14 -11.68 2.77 5.68
N PHE A 15 -11.53 1.52 5.26
CA PHE A 15 -12.64 0.63 4.96
C PHE A 15 -12.33 -0.79 5.45
N GLU A 16 -13.38 -1.53 5.81
CA GLU A 16 -13.25 -2.93 6.19
C GLU A 16 -12.77 -3.75 4.98
N LEU A 17 -11.65 -4.46 5.15
CA LEU A 17 -11.06 -5.31 4.13
C LEU A 17 -10.56 -6.61 4.74
N LYS A 18 -10.99 -7.73 4.14
CA LYS A 18 -10.56 -9.06 4.54
C LYS A 18 -9.17 -9.38 4.00
N ARG A 19 -8.27 -9.83 4.90
CA ARG A 19 -6.92 -10.27 4.56
C ARG A 19 -6.60 -11.64 5.20
N PRO A 20 -5.77 -12.45 4.55
CA PRO A 20 -5.08 -13.58 5.18
C PRO A 20 -4.50 -13.24 6.56
N GLU A 21 -4.75 -14.11 7.53
CA GLU A 21 -4.34 -13.93 8.93
C GLU A 21 -2.83 -14.01 9.13
N ARG A 22 -2.16 -14.80 8.28
CA ARG A 22 -0.73 -15.06 8.35
C ARG A 22 -0.10 -14.80 7.00
N VAL A 23 1.15 -14.37 7.01
CA VAL A 23 1.97 -14.14 5.82
C VAL A 23 3.37 -14.68 6.05
N LEU A 24 4.01 -15.08 4.96
CA LEU A 24 5.43 -15.32 4.88
C LEU A 24 5.95 -14.50 3.69
N ALA A 25 6.73 -13.46 3.97
CA ALA A 25 7.38 -12.65 2.95
C ALA A 25 8.87 -12.96 2.90
N VAL A 26 9.42 -13.04 1.69
CA VAL A 26 10.84 -13.27 1.44
C VAL A 26 11.38 -12.09 0.64
N GLY A 27 12.58 -11.64 0.98
CA GLY A 27 13.18 -10.48 0.34
C GLY A 27 14.65 -10.33 0.70
N GLN A 28 15.16 -9.12 0.60
CA GLN A 28 16.52 -8.77 0.96
C GLN A 28 16.53 -7.56 1.90
N ASN A 29 17.50 -7.51 2.80
CA ASN A 29 17.75 -6.32 3.62
C ASN A 29 18.44 -5.22 2.80
N VAL A 30 18.77 -4.10 3.45
CA VAL A 30 19.47 -2.96 2.81
C VAL A 30 20.89 -3.27 2.32
N HIS A 31 21.46 -4.41 2.72
CA HIS A 31 22.78 -4.90 2.30
C HIS A 31 22.71 -5.98 1.21
N GLY A 32 21.50 -6.40 0.81
CA GLY A 32 21.29 -7.47 -0.16
C GLY A 32 21.26 -8.88 0.44
N ASP A 33 21.39 -9.03 1.75
CA ASP A 33 21.30 -10.34 2.38
C ASP A 33 19.84 -10.83 2.40
N PRO A 34 19.59 -12.13 2.13
CA PRO A 34 18.24 -12.67 2.14
C PRO A 34 17.61 -12.60 3.53
N ILE A 35 16.35 -12.21 3.59
CA ILE A 35 15.54 -12.17 4.80
C ILE A 35 14.18 -12.82 4.59
N THR A 36 13.63 -13.38 5.66
CA THR A 36 12.28 -13.94 5.72
C THR A 36 11.53 -13.28 6.86
N ILE A 37 10.33 -12.79 6.59
CA ILE A 37 9.43 -12.16 7.55
C ILE A 37 8.19 -13.04 7.68
N GLU A 38 8.00 -13.63 8.86
CA GLU A 38 6.75 -14.29 9.24
C GLU A 38 5.91 -13.33 10.08
N GLY A 39 4.65 -13.15 9.71
CA GLY A 39 3.76 -12.21 10.37
C GLY A 39 2.34 -12.75 10.52
N ASN A 40 1.65 -12.29 11.55
CA ASN A 40 0.22 -12.52 11.76
C ASN A 40 -0.48 -11.21 12.13
N GLY A 41 -1.83 -11.20 12.14
CA GLY A 41 -2.61 -10.03 12.52
C GLY A 41 -2.19 -8.78 11.76
N LEU A 42 -1.96 -7.67 12.48
CA LEU A 42 -1.56 -6.39 11.86
C LEU A 42 -0.30 -6.49 10.99
N MET A 43 0.72 -7.26 11.40
CA MET A 43 1.93 -7.45 10.59
C MET A 43 1.59 -8.13 9.26
N SER A 44 0.72 -9.14 9.29
CA SER A 44 0.23 -9.78 8.08
C SER A 44 -0.46 -8.79 7.14
N ARG A 45 -1.27 -7.86 7.70
CA ARG A 45 -1.96 -6.82 6.92
C ARG A 45 -0.97 -5.87 6.27
N CYS A 46 -0.04 -5.32 7.04
CA CYS A 46 0.94 -4.36 6.56
C CYS A 46 1.79 -4.95 5.43
N VAL A 47 2.32 -6.16 5.59
CA VAL A 47 3.14 -6.81 4.55
C VAL A 47 2.35 -6.96 3.25
N GLN A 48 1.09 -7.40 3.33
CA GLN A 48 0.24 -7.54 2.14
C GLN A 48 -0.09 -6.19 1.50
N HIS A 49 -0.36 -5.16 2.31
CA HIS A 49 -0.63 -3.80 1.84
C HIS A 49 0.55 -3.20 1.08
N GLU A 50 1.75 -3.26 1.66
CA GLU A 50 2.94 -2.72 1.02
C GLU A 50 3.34 -3.53 -0.21
N THR A 51 3.10 -4.85 -0.20
CA THR A 51 3.35 -5.69 -1.38
C THR A 51 2.40 -5.33 -2.53
N ASP A 52 1.12 -5.10 -2.24
CA ASP A 52 0.15 -4.65 -3.25
C ASP A 52 0.59 -3.33 -3.91
N HIS A 53 1.19 -2.41 -3.14
CA HIS A 53 1.73 -1.17 -3.68
C HIS A 53 2.86 -1.40 -4.69
N LEU A 54 3.71 -2.43 -4.49
CA LEU A 54 4.75 -2.79 -5.46
C LEU A 54 4.15 -3.29 -6.79
N ASP A 55 2.95 -3.88 -6.74
CA ASP A 55 2.18 -4.32 -7.90
C ASP A 55 1.27 -3.21 -8.48
N GLY A 56 1.29 -2.00 -7.91
CA GLY A 56 0.43 -0.89 -8.30
C GLY A 56 -1.05 -1.08 -7.92
N VAL A 57 -1.33 -1.97 -6.96
CA VAL A 57 -2.67 -2.26 -6.44
C VAL A 57 -2.89 -1.45 -5.16
N LEU A 58 -4.03 -0.76 -5.06
CA LEU A 58 -4.44 -0.12 -3.82
C LEU A 58 -5.42 -1.01 -3.05
N PHE A 59 -5.51 -0.84 -1.73
CA PHE A 59 -6.46 -1.64 -0.93
C PHE A 59 -7.92 -1.48 -1.38
N ILE A 60 -8.29 -0.30 -1.90
CA ILE A 60 -9.62 -0.04 -2.47
C ILE A 60 -9.94 -0.90 -3.69
N ASP A 61 -8.94 -1.45 -4.37
CA ASP A 61 -9.12 -2.34 -5.50
C ASP A 61 -9.52 -3.75 -5.08
N ARG A 62 -9.26 -4.12 -3.82
CA ARG A 62 -9.62 -5.41 -3.23
C ARG A 62 -10.97 -5.40 -2.50
N LEU A 63 -11.60 -4.23 -2.36
CA LEU A 63 -12.93 -4.09 -1.77
C LEU A 63 -14.01 -4.75 -2.64
N ASP A 64 -15.11 -5.16 -2.02
CA ASP A 64 -16.31 -5.55 -2.76
C ASP A 64 -16.89 -4.36 -3.55
N GLN A 65 -17.77 -4.65 -4.51
CA GLN A 65 -18.30 -3.64 -5.44
C GLN A 65 -19.05 -2.50 -4.73
N VAL A 66 -19.78 -2.78 -3.65
CA VAL A 66 -20.56 -1.78 -2.92
C VAL A 66 -19.61 -0.85 -2.17
N THR A 67 -18.68 -1.42 -1.41
CA THR A 67 -17.71 -0.65 -0.62
C THR A 67 -16.75 0.10 -1.52
N LYS A 68 -16.29 -0.49 -2.63
CA LYS A 68 -15.47 0.21 -3.64
C LYS A 68 -16.20 1.42 -4.22
N LYS A 69 -17.50 1.32 -4.52
CA LYS A 69 -18.29 2.46 -5.00
C LYS A 69 -18.36 3.59 -3.96
N ALA A 70 -18.52 3.25 -2.68
CA ALA A 70 -18.49 4.21 -1.59
C ALA A 70 -17.10 4.87 -1.45
N ALA A 71 -16.03 4.07 -1.50
CA ALA A 71 -14.65 4.57 -1.47
C ALA A 71 -14.36 5.53 -2.63
N MET A 72 -14.77 5.19 -3.85
CA MET A 72 -14.60 6.07 -5.01
C MET A 72 -15.43 7.36 -4.91
N LYS A 73 -16.56 7.35 -4.20
CA LYS A 73 -17.32 8.58 -3.91
C LYS A 73 -16.55 9.44 -2.90
N ALA A 74 -16.10 8.85 -1.79
CA ALA A 74 -15.33 9.54 -0.77
C ALA A 74 -14.03 10.14 -1.32
N ILE A 75 -13.35 9.44 -2.22
CA ILE A 75 -12.16 9.95 -2.93
C ILE A 75 -12.52 11.21 -3.72
N ARG A 76 -13.63 11.23 -4.48
CA ARG A 76 -14.03 12.42 -5.26
C ARG A 76 -14.42 13.61 -4.40
N GLU A 77 -14.94 13.35 -3.20
CA GLU A 77 -15.37 14.36 -2.24
C GLU A 77 -14.23 14.83 -1.32
N ALA A 78 -13.08 14.15 -1.34
CA ALA A 78 -11.95 14.50 -0.50
C ALA A 78 -11.32 15.84 -0.92
N GLU A 79 -10.92 16.65 0.05
CA GLU A 79 -10.32 17.97 -0.19
C GLU A 79 -9.05 17.91 -1.06
N TRP A 80 -8.35 16.77 -1.04
CA TRP A 80 -7.12 16.54 -1.79
C TRP A 80 -7.35 16.09 -3.25
N ALA A 81 -8.55 15.66 -3.62
CA ALA A 81 -8.84 14.97 -4.89
C ALA A 81 -8.70 15.84 -6.15
N GLY A 82 -8.66 17.16 -5.99
CA GLY A 82 -8.45 18.14 -7.06
C GLY A 82 -7.25 19.04 -6.83
N GLN A 83 -6.41 18.74 -5.83
CA GLN A 83 -5.23 19.56 -5.56
C GLN A 83 -4.14 19.31 -6.60
N ALA A 84 -3.33 20.32 -6.86
CA ALA A 84 -2.17 20.17 -7.72
C ALA A 84 -1.26 19.05 -7.19
N LEU A 85 -0.73 18.22 -8.09
CA LEU A 85 0.20 17.17 -7.72
C LEU A 85 1.35 17.77 -6.90
N PRO A 86 1.73 17.15 -5.78
CA PRO A 86 2.87 17.63 -5.00
C PRO A 86 4.12 17.65 -5.88
N ALA A 87 4.98 18.64 -5.66
CA ALA A 87 6.26 18.70 -6.36
C ALA A 87 7.07 17.45 -6.04
N VAL A 88 7.11 16.51 -6.99
CA VAL A 88 7.88 15.27 -6.86
C VAL A 88 9.35 15.66 -6.80
N LYS A 89 9.96 15.47 -5.62
CA LYS A 89 11.40 15.61 -5.47
C LYS A 89 12.06 14.42 -6.17
N VAL A 90 12.52 14.66 -7.40
CA VAL A 90 13.31 13.67 -8.12
C VAL A 90 14.62 13.50 -7.36
N SER A 91 14.96 12.26 -7.00
CA SER A 91 16.27 11.97 -6.41
C SER A 91 17.37 12.46 -7.36
N PRO A 92 18.38 13.20 -6.88
CA PRO A 92 19.53 13.58 -7.72
C PRO A 92 20.39 12.36 -8.09
N HIS A 93 20.13 11.19 -7.49
CA HIS A 93 20.83 9.95 -7.77
C HIS A 93 20.19 9.20 -8.95
N PRO A 94 20.99 8.63 -9.87
CA PRO A 94 20.46 7.82 -10.96
C PRO A 94 19.66 6.63 -10.43
N LEU A 95 18.45 6.41 -10.96
CA LEU A 95 17.57 5.28 -10.59
C LEU A 95 18.21 3.90 -10.86
N PHE A 96 19.22 3.86 -11.74
CA PHE A 96 20.03 2.69 -12.03
C PHE A 96 21.48 3.07 -11.82
N GLY A 97 22.01 2.80 -10.62
CA GLY A 97 23.44 2.84 -10.38
C GLY A 97 24.11 1.86 -11.34
N ARG A 98 24.87 2.35 -12.32
CA ARG A 98 25.82 1.49 -13.03
C ARG A 98 26.85 1.05 -11.99
N ALA A 99 26.74 -0.17 -11.51
CA ALA A 99 27.88 -0.87 -10.94
C ALA A 99 28.97 -0.86 -12.02
N ARG A 100 30.07 -0.18 -11.73
CA ARG A 100 31.35 -0.43 -12.40
C ARG A 100 32.14 -1.38 -11.52
#